data_AF-A0A699QL12-F1
#
_entry.id   AF-A0A699QL12-F1
#
_cell.length_a   1.000
_cell.length_b   1.000
_cell.length_c   1.000
_cell.angle_alpha   90.00
_cell.angle_beta   90.00
_cell.angle_gamma   90.00
#
_symmetry.space_group_name_H-M   'P 1'
#
loop_
_entity.id
_entity.type
_entity.pdbx_description
1 polymer ?
#
loop_
_entity_poly.entity_id
_entity_poly.type
_entity_poly.pdbx_seq_one_letter_code
_entity_poly.pdbx_strand_id
1 'polypeptide(L)'
;MWKAIERLKQGESINLQDLKTNLYCEFGKFTAHDGQSLESYYSRFYKMMNELIKNQCDLTNHQVNVQFLLQLPPEWQRFMTLVKQSQELKTVSYHKLYNILKQHQIEVNEIRAKRIARTANMLALVVQQQPVYHPQSHPTHYTLNSSTRSQQAATRNRGKDNSPRINRGAGYDNQRLGNVAGDRETV
;
A
#
# COMPACT_ATOMS: atom_id res chain seq x y z
N MET A 1 44.60 31.67 9.48
CA MET A 1 43.85 30.76 10.37
C MET A 1 42.37 31.14 10.47
N TRP A 2 42.03 32.36 10.91
CA TRP A 2 40.63 32.83 11.02
C TRP A 2 39.77 32.74 9.75
N LYS A 3 40.30 33.17 8.59
CA LYS A 3 39.59 33.07 7.29
C LYS A 3 39.24 31.63 6.88
N ALA A 4 39.98 30.62 7.37
CA ALA A 4 39.68 29.21 7.07
C ALA A 4 38.55 28.67 7.97
N ILE A 5 38.51 29.09 9.25
CA ILE A 5 37.44 28.75 10.18
C ILE A 5 36.11 29.37 9.72
N GLU A 6 36.15 30.62 9.24
CA GLU A 6 34.97 31.30 8.70
C GLU A 6 34.43 30.61 7.44
N ARG A 7 35.30 30.19 6.50
CA ARG A 7 34.92 29.42 5.31
C ARG A 7 34.35 28.04 5.67
N LEU A 8 34.91 27.37 6.68
CA LEU A 8 34.38 26.09 7.17
C LEU A 8 32.99 26.25 7.79
N LYS A 9 32.78 27.25 8.66
CA LYS A 9 31.46 27.57 9.22
C LYS A 9 30.45 27.96 8.15
N GLN A 10 30.87 28.71 7.14
CA GLN A 10 30.03 29.04 5.99
C GLN A 10 29.64 27.79 5.18
N GLY A 11 30.59 26.89 4.90
CA GLY A 11 30.33 25.62 4.22
C GLY A 11 29.35 24.71 4.98
N GLU A 12 29.51 24.59 6.30
CA GLU A 12 28.59 23.85 7.16
C GLU A 12 27.18 24.49 7.19
N SER A 13 27.12 25.82 7.21
CA SER A 13 25.85 26.55 7.15
C SER A 13 25.12 26.39 5.81
N ILE A 14 25.86 26.35 4.69
CA ILE A 14 25.31 26.12 3.35
C ILE A 14 24.71 24.72 3.29
N ASN A 15 25.44 23.71 3.78
CA ASN A 15 24.94 22.34 3.84
C ASN A 15 23.68 22.19 4.71
N LEU A 16 23.63 22.88 5.85
CA LEU A 16 22.46 22.89 6.73
C LEU A 16 21.24 23.56 6.08
N GLN A 17 21.44 24.62 5.31
CA GLN A 17 20.37 25.26 4.55
C GLN A 17 19.86 24.38 3.41
N ASP A 18 20.74 23.69 2.69
CA ASP A 18 20.35 22.73 1.66
C ASP A 18 19.54 21.57 2.27
N LEU A 19 19.96 21.07 3.44
CA LEU A 19 19.24 20.03 4.18
C LEU A 19 17.84 20.51 4.61
N LYS A 20 17.73 21.70 5.22
CA LYS A 20 16.45 22.30 5.59
C LYS A 20 15.54 22.47 4.37
N THR A 21 16.08 22.97 3.27
CA THR A 21 15.36 23.16 2.00
C THR A 21 14.81 21.84 1.47
N ASN A 22 15.62 20.78 1.51
CA ASN A 22 15.19 19.43 1.13
C ASN A 22 14.05 18.93 2.02
N LEU A 23 14.17 19.05 3.35
CA LEU A 23 13.12 18.63 4.28
C LEU A 23 11.80 19.39 4.08
N TYR A 24 11.83 20.69 3.82
CA TYR A 24 10.62 21.46 3.46
C TYR A 24 10.00 20.99 2.15
N CYS A 25 10.82 20.64 1.15
CA CYS A 25 10.35 20.09 -0.11
C CYS A 25 9.64 18.75 0.09
N GLU A 26 10.26 17.84 0.84
CA GLU A 26 9.69 16.54 1.19
C GLU A 26 8.41 16.68 2.03
N PHE A 27 8.39 17.59 2.99
CA PHE A 27 7.20 17.92 3.77
C PHE A 27 6.06 18.41 2.87
N GLY A 28 6.34 19.30 1.92
CA GLY A 28 5.35 19.83 0.97
C GLY A 28 4.75 18.74 0.07
N LYS A 29 5.55 17.74 -0.31
CA LYS A 29 5.14 16.60 -1.17
C LYS A 29 4.54 15.43 -0.40
N PHE A 30 4.54 15.48 0.94
CA PHE A 30 4.07 14.39 1.77
C PHE A 30 2.59 14.08 1.47
N THR A 31 2.29 12.86 1.04
CA THR A 31 0.93 12.42 0.67
C THR A 31 0.62 11.07 1.31
N ALA A 32 -0.66 10.83 1.62
CA ALA A 32 -1.12 9.49 1.95
C ALA A 32 -0.96 8.55 0.75
N HIS A 33 -0.64 7.29 1.02
CA HIS A 33 -0.61 6.26 -0.02
C HIS A 33 -1.99 5.62 -0.18
N ASP A 34 -2.26 5.08 -1.37
CA ASP A 34 -3.49 4.34 -1.64
C ASP A 34 -3.61 3.15 -0.69
N GLY A 35 -4.79 3.03 -0.05
CA GLY A 35 -5.06 1.97 0.92
C GLY A 35 -4.31 2.09 2.26
N GLN A 36 -3.57 3.17 2.49
CA GLN A 36 -2.87 3.37 3.76
C GLN A 36 -3.84 3.55 4.92
N SER A 37 -3.60 2.86 6.04
CA SER A 37 -4.35 3.07 7.28
C SER A 37 -4.00 4.43 7.92
N LEU A 38 -4.93 4.99 8.68
CA LEU A 38 -4.71 6.25 9.42
C LEU A 38 -3.51 6.14 10.37
N GLU A 39 -3.30 4.98 11.00
CA GLU A 39 -2.22 4.74 11.95
C GLU A 39 -0.84 4.68 11.27
N SER A 40 -0.77 4.03 10.09
CA SER A 40 0.43 4.02 9.25
C SER A 40 0.76 5.41 8.73
N TYR A 41 -0.27 6.16 8.29
CA TYR A 41 -0.14 7.55 7.86
C TYR A 41 0.43 8.43 8.97
N TYR A 42 -0.19 8.37 10.16
CA TYR A 42 0.27 9.12 11.32
C TYR A 42 1.70 8.77 11.71
N SER A 43 2.08 7.48 11.68
CA SER A 43 3.44 7.06 12.00
C SER A 43 4.48 7.61 11.03
N ARG A 44 4.18 7.63 9.71
CA ARG A 44 5.04 8.27 8.70
C ARG A 44 5.13 9.78 8.92
N PHE A 45 4.01 10.43 9.18
CA PHE A 45 3.98 11.88 9.42
C PHE A 45 4.75 12.26 10.68
N TYR A 46 4.61 11.49 11.76
CA TYR A 46 5.36 11.69 13.01
C TYR A 46 6.87 11.60 12.79
N LYS A 47 7.34 10.62 12.01
CA LYS A 47 8.76 10.52 11.62
C LYS A 47 9.22 11.78 10.88
N MET A 48 8.44 12.25 9.90
CA MET A 48 8.74 13.48 9.16
C MET A 48 8.84 14.70 10.10
N MET A 49 7.87 14.85 11.01
CA MET A 49 7.87 15.95 11.98
C MET A 49 9.07 15.92 12.92
N ASN A 50 9.47 14.74 13.38
CA ASN A 50 10.66 14.61 14.22
C ASN A 50 11.94 15.02 13.49
N GLU A 51 12.07 14.67 12.20
CA GLU A 51 13.22 15.11 11.40
C GLU A 51 13.22 16.63 11.20
N LEU A 52 12.06 17.25 10.95
CA LEU A 52 11.94 18.70 10.85
C LEU A 52 12.33 19.42 12.16
N ILE A 53 11.86 18.91 13.31
CA ILE A 53 12.16 19.46 14.63
C ILE A 53 13.66 19.32 14.95
N LYS A 54 14.26 18.14 14.74
CA LYS A 54 15.69 17.91 14.98
C LYS A 54 16.59 18.84 14.17
N ASN A 55 16.17 19.15 12.94
CA ASN A 55 16.90 20.03 12.04
C ASN A 55 16.54 21.52 12.23
N GLN A 56 15.82 21.89 13.29
CA GLN A 56 15.46 23.27 13.63
C GLN A 56 14.69 23.98 12.50
N CYS A 57 13.75 23.28 11.85
CA CYS A 57 12.81 23.90 10.92
C CYS A 57 11.67 24.59 11.67
N ASP A 58 11.51 25.90 11.45
CA ASP A 58 10.41 26.68 12.03
C ASP A 58 9.11 26.44 11.26
N LEU A 59 8.26 25.57 11.81
CA LEU A 59 6.91 25.32 11.32
C LEU A 59 5.88 25.75 12.36
N THR A 60 4.91 26.56 11.92
CA THR A 60 3.77 26.89 12.77
C THR A 60 2.84 25.69 12.93
N ASN A 61 2.17 25.56 14.08
CA ASN A 61 1.14 24.52 14.29
C ASN A 61 0.09 24.52 13.18
N HIS A 62 -0.29 25.71 12.72
CA HIS A 62 -1.25 25.84 11.62
C HIS A 62 -0.75 25.18 10.33
N GLN A 63 0.50 25.45 9.91
CA GLN A 63 1.09 24.84 8.72
C GLN A 63 1.15 23.31 8.85
N VAL A 64 1.58 22.82 10.00
CA VAL A 64 1.64 21.37 10.28
C VAL A 64 0.26 20.74 10.20
N ASN A 65 -0.73 21.36 10.84
CA ASN A 65 -2.09 20.84 10.89
C ASN A 65 -2.77 20.89 9.52
N VAL A 66 -2.58 21.97 8.76
CA VAL A 66 -3.08 22.08 7.39
C VAL A 66 -2.47 20.99 6.52
N GLN A 67 -1.15 20.78 6.60
CA GLN A 67 -0.48 19.72 5.82
C GLN A 67 -0.94 18.33 6.25
N PHE A 68 -1.02 18.06 7.55
CA PHE A 68 -1.51 16.78 8.10
C PHE A 68 -2.93 16.46 7.61
N LEU A 69 -3.81 17.45 7.54
CA LEU A 69 -5.20 17.23 7.14
C LEU A 69 -5.36 17.14 5.62
N LEU A 70 -4.70 18.02 4.84
CA LEU A 70 -4.81 18.06 3.37
C LEU A 70 -4.39 16.75 2.72
N GLN A 71 -3.45 16.06 3.35
CA GLN A 71 -2.79 14.89 2.77
C GLN A 71 -3.42 13.57 3.20
N LEU A 72 -4.56 13.62 3.92
CA LEU A 72 -5.33 12.44 4.28
C LEU A 72 -6.10 11.87 3.07
N PRO A 73 -6.40 10.56 3.09
CA PRO A 73 -7.26 9.94 2.09
C PRO A 73 -8.60 10.69 1.91
N PRO A 74 -9.17 10.71 0.69
CA PRO A 74 -10.34 11.52 0.36
C PRO A 74 -11.58 11.24 1.22
N GLU A 75 -11.64 10.08 1.88
CA GLU A 75 -12.71 9.74 2.83
C GLU A 75 -12.73 10.64 4.06
N TRP A 76 -11.60 11.29 4.40
CA TRP A 76 -11.48 12.22 5.52
C TRP A 76 -11.80 13.68 5.13
N GLN A 77 -12.07 13.97 3.86
CA GLN A 77 -12.30 15.35 3.37
C GLN A 77 -13.53 16.04 3.99
N ARG A 78 -14.54 15.26 4.39
CA ARG A 78 -15.72 15.80 5.09
C ARG A 78 -15.39 16.30 6.50
N PHE A 79 -14.42 15.67 7.17
CA PHE A 79 -13.91 16.15 8.45
C PHE A 79 -13.00 17.35 8.25
N MET A 80 -12.24 17.40 7.15
CA MET A 80 -11.43 18.57 6.82
C MET A 80 -12.25 19.84 6.65
N THR A 81 -13.45 19.77 6.07
CA THR A 81 -14.31 20.96 5.91
C THR A 81 -14.81 21.50 7.26
N LEU A 82 -15.21 20.61 8.16
CA LEU A 82 -15.63 20.99 9.51
C LEU A 82 -14.46 21.56 10.34
N VAL A 83 -13.29 20.93 10.26
CA VAL A 83 -12.11 21.34 11.02
C VAL A 83 -11.47 22.62 10.44
N LYS A 84 -11.49 22.83 9.11
CA LYS A 84 -10.99 24.07 8.46
C LYS A 84 -11.77 25.32 8.85
N GLN A 85 -13.06 25.17 9.18
CA GLN A 85 -13.88 26.27 9.68
C GLN A 85 -13.57 26.61 11.15
N SER A 86 -12.86 25.74 11.87
CA SER A 86 -12.50 25.98 13.25
C SER A 86 -11.20 26.81 13.34
N GLN A 87 -11.22 27.86 14.16
CA GLN A 87 -10.01 28.62 14.50
C GLN A 87 -9.02 27.82 15.36
N GLU A 88 -9.46 26.66 15.87
CA GLU A 88 -8.66 25.82 16.75
C GLU A 88 -7.42 25.25 16.04
N LEU A 89 -7.42 25.15 14.71
CA LEU A 89 -6.26 24.68 13.94
C LEU A 89 -4.95 25.43 14.21
N LYS A 90 -4.99 26.65 14.75
CA LYS A 90 -3.79 27.40 15.13
C LYS A 90 -3.28 27.03 16.53
N THR A 91 -4.17 26.55 17.40
CA THR A 91 -3.92 26.33 18.83
C THR A 91 -3.76 24.86 19.19
N VAL A 92 -4.43 23.94 18.47
CA VAL A 92 -4.31 22.50 18.72
C VAL A 92 -3.08 21.89 18.03
N SER A 93 -2.49 20.87 18.62
CA SER A 93 -1.44 20.07 17.96
C SER A 93 -2.03 19.02 17.02
N TYR A 94 -1.25 18.62 16.01
CA TYR A 94 -1.66 17.55 15.08
C TYR A 94 -1.88 16.20 15.78
N HIS A 95 -1.26 15.97 16.94
CA HIS A 95 -1.53 14.81 17.80
C HIS A 95 -2.98 14.76 18.29
N LYS A 96 -3.52 15.90 18.73
CA LYS A 96 -4.91 15.99 19.16
C LYS A 96 -5.86 15.82 17.97
N LEU A 97 -5.51 16.36 16.81
CA LEU A 97 -6.26 16.10 15.56
C LEU A 97 -6.29 14.61 15.22
N TYR A 98 -5.15 13.91 15.31
CA TYR A 98 -5.10 12.47 15.11
C TYR A 98 -6.05 11.70 16.06
N ASN A 99 -6.07 12.06 17.34
CA ASN A 99 -6.97 11.41 18.31
C ASN A 99 -8.45 11.62 17.95
N ILE A 100 -8.81 12.83 17.50
CA ILE A 100 -10.16 13.13 17.01
C ILE A 100 -10.49 12.28 15.79
N LEU A 101 -9.59 12.21 14.79
CA LEU A 101 -9.79 11.38 13.61
C LEU A 101 -9.96 9.89 13.98
N LYS A 102 -9.14 9.40 14.91
CA LYS A 102 -9.20 8.02 15.39
C LYS A 102 -10.54 7.69 16.03
N GLN A 103 -11.16 8.63 16.75
CA GLN A 103 -12.51 8.46 17.31
C GLN A 103 -13.57 8.23 16.23
N HIS A 104 -13.45 8.87 15.06
CA HIS A 104 -14.39 8.74 13.95
C HIS A 104 -14.05 7.64 12.94
N GLN A 105 -13.04 6.81 13.21
CA GLN A 105 -12.56 5.78 12.27
C GLN A 105 -13.67 4.82 11.82
N ILE A 106 -14.56 4.43 12.73
CA ILE A 106 -15.67 3.49 12.45
C ILE A 106 -16.63 4.11 11.43
N GLU A 107 -17.07 5.35 11.67
CA GLU A 107 -17.99 6.08 10.81
C GLU A 107 -17.40 6.29 9.41
N VAL A 108 -16.13 6.66 9.32
CA VAL A 108 -15.43 6.82 8.03
C VAL A 108 -15.33 5.50 7.28
N ASN A 109 -15.05 4.41 7.98
CA ASN A 109 -14.98 3.07 7.38
C ASN A 109 -16.34 2.64 6.83
N GLU A 110 -17.44 2.93 7.53
CA GLU A 110 -18.78 2.69 7.00
C GLU A 110 -19.08 3.52 5.75
N ILE A 111 -18.72 4.81 5.75
CA ILE A 111 -18.89 5.70 4.58
C ILE A 111 -18.11 5.14 3.38
N ARG A 112 -16.87 4.68 3.60
CA ARG A 112 -16.05 4.04 2.56
C ARG A 112 -16.74 2.78 2.02
N ALA A 113 -17.19 1.89 2.90
CA ALA A 113 -17.88 0.65 2.51
C ALA A 113 -19.15 0.93 1.70
N LYS A 114 -19.99 1.88 2.17
CA LYS A 114 -21.21 2.32 1.47
C LYS A 114 -20.90 2.89 0.09
N ARG A 115 -19.81 3.67 -0.06
CA ARG A 115 -19.38 4.21 -1.36
C ARG A 115 -18.94 3.10 -2.31
N ILE A 116 -18.13 2.15 -1.84
CA ILE A 116 -17.67 1.00 -2.64
C ILE A 116 -18.87 0.16 -3.11
N ALA A 117 -19.80 -0.16 -2.21
CA ALA A 117 -21.01 -0.92 -2.55
C ALA A 117 -21.86 -0.22 -3.61
N ARG A 118 -22.07 1.11 -3.49
CA ARG A 118 -22.79 1.90 -4.51
C ARG A 118 -22.09 1.86 -5.86
N THR A 119 -20.78 2.07 -5.90
CA THR A 119 -20.01 2.01 -7.15
C THR A 119 -20.08 0.62 -7.79
N ALA A 120 -19.93 -0.45 -7.00
CA ALA A 120 -20.06 -1.83 -7.48
C ALA A 120 -21.47 -2.09 -8.06
N ASN A 121 -22.52 -1.63 -7.39
CA ASN A 121 -23.90 -1.74 -7.88
C ASN A 121 -24.11 -0.99 -9.19
N MET A 122 -23.55 0.22 -9.35
CA MET A 122 -23.61 0.95 -10.61
C MET A 122 -22.90 0.19 -11.75
N LEU A 123 -21.72 -0.37 -11.48
CA LEU A 123 -20.99 -1.16 -12.47
C LEU A 123 -21.76 -2.43 -12.87
N ALA A 124 -22.40 -3.11 -11.91
CA ALA A 124 -23.23 -4.28 -12.18
C ALA A 124 -24.45 -3.93 -13.06
N LEU A 125 -25.09 -2.79 -12.81
CA LEU A 125 -26.20 -2.29 -13.63
C LEU A 125 -25.75 -1.95 -15.06
N VAL A 126 -24.57 -1.34 -15.22
CA VAL A 126 -23.99 -1.05 -16.54
C VAL A 126 -23.68 -2.33 -17.30
N VAL A 127 -23.19 -3.38 -16.63
CA VAL A 127 -22.93 -4.69 -17.24
C VAL A 127 -24.23 -5.37 -17.68
N GLN A 128 -25.31 -5.29 -16.90
CA GLN A 128 -26.62 -5.83 -17.30
C GLN A 128 -27.27 -5.06 -18.45
N GLN A 129 -26.96 -3.77 -18.61
CA GLN A 129 -27.51 -2.94 -19.70
C GLN A 129 -26.68 -3.00 -20.99
N GLN A 130 -25.55 -3.71 -21.03
CA GLN A 130 -24.87 -3.92 -22.30
C GLN A 130 -25.73 -4.82 -23.20
N PRO A 131 -25.96 -4.46 -24.47
CA PRO A 131 -26.62 -5.36 -25.40
C PRO A 131 -25.78 -6.63 -25.50
N VAL A 132 -26.38 -7.77 -25.15
CA VAL A 132 -25.73 -9.07 -25.27
C VAL A 132 -25.53 -9.34 -26.76
N TYR A 133 -24.35 -9.01 -27.27
CA TYR A 133 -23.86 -9.57 -28.53
C TYR A 133 -23.70 -11.07 -28.29
N HIS A 134 -24.76 -11.83 -28.55
CA HIS A 134 -24.68 -13.26 -28.75
C HIS A 134 -23.99 -13.45 -30.10
N PRO A 135 -22.77 -14.00 -30.18
CA PRO A 135 -22.28 -14.53 -31.43
C PRO A 135 -23.19 -15.73 -31.72
N GLN A 136 -24.14 -15.56 -32.62
CA GLN A 136 -25.00 -16.64 -33.08
C GLN A 136 -24.11 -17.62 -33.85
N SER A 137 -23.50 -18.58 -33.16
CA SER A 137 -22.81 -19.69 -33.80
C SER A 137 -23.89 -20.56 -34.46
N HIS A 138 -24.09 -20.33 -35.76
CA HIS A 138 -24.87 -21.21 -36.62
C HIS A 138 -24.35 -22.65 -36.43
N PRO A 139 -25.21 -23.62 -36.05
CA PRO A 139 -24.79 -25.01 -35.98
C PRO A 139 -24.69 -25.55 -37.41
N THR A 140 -23.47 -25.63 -37.93
CA THR A 140 -23.19 -26.40 -39.14
C THR A 140 -23.30 -27.87 -38.79
N HIS A 141 -24.40 -28.48 -39.24
CA HIS A 141 -24.72 -29.88 -39.04
C HIS A 141 -23.68 -30.75 -39.76
N TYR A 142 -22.68 -31.29 -39.04
CA TYR A 142 -21.93 -32.46 -39.50
C TYR A 142 -22.30 -33.65 -38.60
N THR A 143 -23.00 -34.59 -39.22
CA THR A 143 -23.45 -35.83 -38.62
C THR A 143 -22.23 -36.72 -38.37
N LEU A 144 -21.78 -36.82 -37.12
CA LEU A 144 -20.85 -37.87 -36.70
C LEU A 144 -21.64 -38.98 -35.98
N ASN A 145 -21.92 -40.02 -36.76
CA ASN A 145 -22.40 -41.32 -36.34
C ASN A 145 -21.40 -42.00 -35.40
N SER A 146 -21.66 -41.95 -34.09
CA SER A 146 -20.99 -42.82 -33.11
C SER A 146 -21.92 -43.96 -32.70
N SER A 147 -21.73 -45.12 -33.33
CA SER A 147 -22.23 -46.40 -32.82
C SER A 147 -21.49 -46.77 -31.53
N THR A 148 -22.28 -47.15 -30.54
CA THR A 148 -21.93 -47.73 -29.25
C THR A 148 -20.92 -48.88 -29.40
N ARG A 149 -19.74 -48.76 -28.78
CA ARG A 149 -18.90 -49.94 -28.53
C ARG A 149 -18.09 -49.80 -27.23
N SER A 150 -18.58 -50.57 -26.25
CA SER A 150 -17.92 -51.25 -25.14
C SER A 150 -16.61 -50.69 -24.56
N GLN A 151 -16.65 -50.49 -23.25
CA GLN A 151 -15.51 -50.46 -22.34
C GLN A 151 -14.55 -51.61 -22.62
N GLN A 152 -13.24 -51.33 -22.64
CA GLN A 152 -12.22 -52.22 -22.07
C GLN A 152 -10.88 -51.49 -21.90
N ALA A 153 -10.20 -51.88 -20.83
CA ALA A 153 -9.03 -51.26 -20.23
C ALA A 153 -7.80 -51.17 -21.15
N ALA A 154 -6.95 -50.17 -20.89
CA ALA A 154 -5.56 -50.22 -21.33
C ALA A 154 -4.63 -49.57 -20.30
N THR A 155 -3.76 -50.43 -19.77
CA THR A 155 -2.48 -50.16 -19.14
C THR A 155 -1.67 -49.13 -19.93
N ARG A 156 -1.09 -48.14 -19.24
CA ARG A 156 -0.26 -47.09 -19.87
C ARG A 156 1.18 -47.25 -19.43
N ASN A 157 1.99 -47.93 -20.24
CA ASN A 157 3.46 -47.82 -20.27
C ASN A 157 3.83 -47.23 -21.63
N ARG A 158 4.20 -45.94 -21.66
CA ARG A 158 5.57 -45.42 -21.63
C ARG A 158 6.29 -45.64 -22.96
N GLY A 159 6.34 -44.57 -23.75
CA GLY A 159 7.24 -44.42 -24.88
C GLY A 159 7.87 -43.03 -24.84
N LYS A 160 9.09 -42.95 -25.38
CA LYS A 160 9.94 -41.78 -25.65
C LYS A 160 10.88 -41.40 -24.50
N ASP A 161 12.16 -41.14 -24.73
CA ASP A 161 13.04 -41.24 -25.89
C ASP A 161 14.48 -41.15 -25.35
N ASN A 162 15.45 -41.65 -26.09
CA ASN A 162 16.83 -41.83 -25.68
C ASN A 162 17.70 -40.59 -25.97
N SER A 163 18.38 -40.09 -24.93
CA SER A 163 19.82 -39.73 -24.93
C SER A 163 20.30 -38.43 -25.64
N PRO A 164 21.54 -37.96 -25.38
CA PRO A 164 22.12 -37.47 -24.11
C PRO A 164 23.00 -36.20 -24.28
N ARG A 165 23.80 -35.85 -23.23
CA ARG A 165 25.05 -35.02 -23.19
C ARG A 165 24.87 -33.49 -22.99
N ILE A 166 25.53 -32.73 -22.09
CA ILE A 166 26.72 -32.89 -21.21
C ILE A 166 26.66 -31.91 -19.98
N ASN A 167 27.18 -32.40 -18.84
CA ASN A 167 27.67 -31.82 -17.55
C ASN A 167 28.01 -30.31 -17.46
N ARG A 168 28.11 -29.62 -16.29
CA ARG A 168 28.65 -29.98 -14.96
C ARG A 168 28.41 -28.82 -13.96
N GLY A 169 28.17 -29.09 -12.67
CA GLY A 169 28.38 -28.08 -11.61
C GLY A 169 27.74 -28.42 -10.26
N ALA A 170 28.58 -28.53 -9.22
CA ALA A 170 28.34 -28.79 -7.78
C ALA A 170 27.02 -28.21 -7.20
N GLY A 171 26.29 -28.87 -6.28
CA GLY A 171 26.75 -29.59 -5.09
C GLY A 171 26.60 -28.68 -3.86
N TYR A 172 25.40 -28.63 -3.26
CA TYR A 172 25.18 -28.10 -1.92
C TYR A 172 24.06 -28.85 -1.19
N ASP A 173 24.38 -29.16 0.06
CA ASP A 173 23.76 -30.10 0.98
C ASP A 173 22.40 -29.62 1.53
N ASN A 174 21.41 -30.51 1.57
CA ASN A 174 20.21 -30.32 2.39
C ASN A 174 20.40 -30.99 3.75
N GLN A 175 20.64 -30.18 4.77
CA GLN A 175 20.65 -30.59 6.16
C GLN A 175 19.23 -30.92 6.63
N ARG A 176 19.02 -32.23 6.82
CA ARG A 176 18.23 -32.92 7.84
C ARG A 176 17.81 -32.03 9.03
N LEU A 177 16.56 -31.57 9.06
CA LEU A 177 15.89 -31.17 10.30
C LEU A 177 15.11 -32.38 10.83
N GLY A 178 15.70 -33.03 11.83
CA GLY A 178 15.05 -34.06 12.62
C GLY A 178 14.04 -33.42 13.56
N ASN A 179 12.82 -33.95 13.52
CA ASN A 179 11.84 -33.73 14.57
C ASN A 179 12.33 -34.42 15.84
N VAL A 180 12.52 -33.67 16.92
CA VAL A 180 12.61 -34.22 18.28
C VAL A 180 11.41 -33.71 19.07
N ALA A 181 10.68 -34.68 19.57
CA ALA A 181 9.52 -34.55 20.41
C ALA A 181 9.92 -34.17 21.84
N GLY A 182 9.00 -33.45 22.49
CA GLY A 182 8.76 -33.53 23.93
C GLY A 182 9.73 -32.75 24.79
N ASP A 183 9.25 -31.68 25.39
CA ASP A 183 9.35 -31.57 26.84
C ASP A 183 8.20 -30.76 27.44
N ARG A 184 7.71 -31.30 28.56
CA ARG A 184 6.62 -30.80 29.42
C ARG A 184 7.17 -29.78 30.42
N GLU A 185 6.27 -28.92 30.88
CA GLU A 185 6.33 -28.00 32.04
C GLU A 185 7.09 -28.58 33.25
N THR A 186 7.75 -27.82 34.14
CA THR A 186 7.16 -26.86 35.10
C THR A 186 8.27 -26.19 35.94
N VAL A 187 8.01 -24.95 36.38
CA VAL A 187 8.71 -24.07 37.37
C VAL A 187 10.00 -23.39 36.93
#